data_AF-A0AAV4GVB3-F1
#
_entry.id   AF-A0AAV4GVB3-F1
#
_cell.length_a   1.000
_cell.length_b   1.000
_cell.length_c   1.000
_cell.angle_alpha   90.00
_cell.angle_beta   90.00
_cell.angle_gamma   90.00
#
_symmetry.space_group_name_H-M   'P 1'
#
loop_
_entity.id
_entity.type
_entity.pdbx_description
1 polymer ?
#
loop_
_entity_poly.entity_id
_entity_poly.type
_entity_poly.pdbx_seq_one_letter_code
_entity_poly.pdbx_strand_id
1 'polypeptide(L)'
;MLTTKHLSEMQEHHSRTEVKQKPTAVIVFTANMCRIDLSDQLIAYNLMHRKTIKWWKKLAFHMLSITLLQAQILHNKFVKAAGKRQWQLCDFAKDVCLGLVRNGGKLAKLQMRPVSWTGLSANISLFQSTWKTDEKKGFLSRLLQIG
;
A
#
# COMPACT_ATOMS: atom_id res chain seq x y z
N MET A 1 -16.18 -29.56 1.48
CA MET A 1 -14.83 -28.96 1.49
C MET A 1 -13.83 -30.03 1.13
N LEU A 2 -12.92 -29.77 0.18
CA LEU A 2 -11.84 -30.68 -0.19
C LEU A 2 -10.57 -30.25 0.56
N THR A 3 -9.86 -31.22 1.14
CA THR A 3 -8.59 -30.98 1.84
C THR A 3 -7.67 -32.16 1.59
N THR A 4 -6.38 -31.87 1.43
CA THR A 4 -5.33 -32.87 1.31
C THR A 4 -4.57 -33.06 2.63
N LYS A 5 -4.80 -32.18 3.61
CA LYS A 5 -4.04 -32.12 4.87
C LYS A 5 -4.82 -32.64 6.07
N HIS A 6 -6.13 -32.45 6.10
CA HIS A 6 -6.95 -32.79 7.27
C HIS A 6 -7.67 -34.12 7.04
N LEU A 7 -7.59 -35.01 8.03
CA LEU A 7 -8.38 -36.24 8.08
C LEU A 7 -9.84 -35.91 8.42
N SER A 8 -10.73 -36.90 8.35
CA SER A 8 -12.16 -36.81 8.68
C SER A 8 -12.44 -36.66 10.19
N GLU A 9 -11.60 -35.91 10.89
CA GLU A 9 -11.71 -35.64 12.33
C GLU A 9 -12.74 -34.55 12.59
N MET A 10 -13.62 -34.81 13.55
CA MET A 10 -14.58 -33.84 14.08
C MET A 10 -13.96 -33.13 15.27
N GLN A 11 -14.06 -31.80 15.28
CA GLN A 11 -13.58 -30.96 16.36
C GLN A 11 -14.72 -30.13 16.93
N GLU A 12 -14.65 -29.94 18.25
CA GLU A 12 -15.57 -29.10 18.97
C GLU A 12 -15.28 -27.63 18.64
N HIS A 13 -16.27 -26.96 18.04
CA HIS A 13 -16.18 -25.57 17.67
C HIS A 13 -17.15 -24.75 18.53
N HIS A 14 -16.60 -23.98 19.45
CA HIS A 14 -17.35 -23.01 20.24
C HIS A 14 -17.75 -21.82 19.37
N SER A 15 -19.06 -21.64 19.17
CA SER A 15 -19.63 -20.40 18.65
C SER A 15 -20.00 -19.47 19.82
N ARG A 16 -20.36 -18.22 19.51
CA ARG A 16 -20.79 -17.21 20.49
C ARG A 16 -21.98 -17.67 21.36
N THR A 17 -22.79 -18.59 20.87
CA THR A 17 -24.06 -19.00 21.49
C THR A 17 -24.16 -20.49 21.77
N GLU A 18 -23.30 -21.31 21.14
CA GLU A 18 -23.49 -22.76 21.13
C GLU A 18 -22.18 -23.48 20.80
N VAL A 19 -22.00 -24.67 21.34
CA VAL A 19 -20.90 -25.56 21.01
C VAL A 19 -21.37 -26.56 19.96
N LYS A 20 -20.69 -26.60 18.81
CA LYS A 20 -21.04 -27.48 17.69
C LYS A 20 -19.85 -28.33 17.27
N GLN A 21 -20.08 -29.60 17.00
CA GLN A 21 -19.09 -30.46 16.36
C GLN A 21 -19.02 -30.12 14.86
N LYS A 22 -17.83 -29.75 14.39
CA LYS A 22 -17.57 -29.43 12.98
C LYS A 22 -16.34 -30.19 12.49
N PRO A 23 -16.27 -30.59 11.21
CA PRO A 23 -15.04 -31.18 10.67
C PRO A 23 -13.87 -30.20 10.78
N THR A 24 -12.70 -30.71 11.17
CA THR A 24 -11.47 -29.91 11.33
C THR A 24 -11.14 -29.09 10.07
N ALA A 25 -11.35 -29.69 8.90
CA ALA A 25 -11.14 -29.05 7.61
C ALA A 25 -11.96 -27.76 7.43
N VAL A 26 -13.20 -27.75 7.92
CA VAL A 26 -14.10 -26.59 7.83
C VAL A 26 -13.64 -25.48 8.76
N ILE A 27 -13.25 -25.83 9.99
CA ILE A 27 -12.79 -24.87 10.99
C ILE A 27 -11.55 -24.13 10.49
N VAL A 28 -10.54 -24.87 10.01
CA VAL A 28 -9.29 -24.30 9.49
C VAL A 28 -9.55 -23.42 8.27
N PHE A 29 -10.42 -23.87 7.37
CA PHE A 29 -10.77 -23.07 6.19
C PHE A 29 -11.43 -21.74 6.58
N THR A 30 -12.45 -21.76 7.43
CA THR A 30 -13.14 -20.54 7.87
C THR A 30 -12.20 -19.59 8.59
N ALA A 31 -11.30 -20.11 9.43
CA ALA A 31 -10.30 -19.29 10.12
C ALA A 31 -9.33 -18.59 9.16
N ASN A 32 -8.89 -19.28 8.10
CA ASN A 32 -7.98 -18.71 7.10
C ASN A 32 -8.67 -17.70 6.19
N MET A 33 -9.90 -18.00 5.72
CA MET A 33 -10.65 -17.07 4.88
C MET A 33 -10.99 -15.78 5.63
N CYS A 34 -11.41 -15.88 6.90
CA CYS A 34 -11.73 -14.73 7.72
C CYS A 34 -10.55 -13.75 7.89
N ARG A 35 -9.30 -14.24 7.88
CA ARG A 35 -8.12 -13.37 7.94
C ARG A 35 -7.95 -12.52 6.69
N ILE A 36 -8.29 -13.06 5.52
CA ILE A 36 -8.23 -12.34 4.24
C ILE A 36 -9.29 -11.26 4.24
N ASP A 37 -10.53 -11.63 4.57
CA ASP A 37 -11.67 -10.69 4.65
C ASP A 37 -11.39 -9.54 5.62
N LEU A 38 -10.78 -9.83 6.77
CA LEU A 38 -10.41 -8.82 7.75
C LEU A 38 -9.34 -7.86 7.21
N SER A 39 -8.33 -8.38 6.49
CA SER A 39 -7.31 -7.55 5.86
C SER A 39 -7.92 -6.61 4.82
N ASP A 40 -8.81 -7.13 3.97
CA ASP A 40 -9.50 -6.35 2.95
C ASP A 40 -10.40 -5.29 3.57
N GLN A 41 -11.10 -5.63 4.66
CA GLN A 41 -11.90 -4.70 5.43
C GLN A 41 -11.04 -3.56 6.01
N LEU A 42 -9.88 -3.87 6.60
CA LEU A 42 -8.97 -2.85 7.13
C LEU A 42 -8.41 -1.93 6.03
N ILE A 43 -8.16 -2.46 4.84
CA ILE A 43 -7.71 -1.66 3.68
C ILE A 43 -8.86 -0.78 3.16
N ALA A 44 -10.10 -1.26 3.17
CA ALA A 44 -11.27 -0.51 2.73
C ALA A 44 -11.52 0.74 3.59
N TYR A 45 -11.26 0.66 4.90
CA TYR A 45 -11.39 1.80 5.82
C TYR A 45 -10.20 2.78 5.79
N ASN A 46 -9.18 2.51 4.98
CA ASN A 46 -7.92 3.22 5.05
C ASN A 46 -8.02 4.65 4.46
N LEU A 47 -7.27 5.57 5.06
CA LEU A 47 -7.35 7.02 4.81
C LEU A 47 -6.97 7.45 3.37
N MET A 48 -6.31 6.57 2.63
CA MET A 48 -5.75 6.87 1.30
C MET A 48 -6.68 6.56 0.12
N HIS A 49 -7.98 6.41 0.37
CA HIS A 49 -8.96 6.19 -0.71
C HIS A 49 -9.21 7.48 -1.50
N ARG A 50 -8.41 7.74 -2.54
CA ARG A 50 -8.58 8.91 -3.43
C ARG A 50 -9.33 8.55 -4.70
N LYS A 51 -10.36 9.33 -5.04
CA LYS A 51 -11.03 9.25 -6.35
C LYS A 51 -10.03 9.62 -7.44
N THR A 52 -9.61 8.64 -8.25
CA THR A 52 -8.69 8.86 -9.36
C THR A 52 -9.23 8.20 -10.63
N ILE A 53 -9.22 8.92 -11.74
CA ILE A 53 -9.70 8.45 -13.05
C ILE A 53 -8.68 7.49 -13.70
N LYS A 54 -7.38 7.72 -13.48
CA LYS A 54 -6.30 6.88 -14.02
C LYS A 54 -6.16 5.58 -13.22
N TRP A 55 -6.45 4.43 -13.83
CA TRP A 55 -6.44 3.10 -13.20
C TRP A 55 -5.10 2.74 -12.53
N TRP A 56 -3.97 3.03 -13.17
CA TRP A 56 -2.64 2.74 -12.62
C TRP A 56 -2.35 3.48 -11.31
N LYS A 57 -2.88 4.71 -11.14
CA LYS A 57 -2.75 5.46 -9.88
C LYS A 57 -3.52 4.78 -8.76
N LYS A 58 -4.72 4.27 -9.07
CA LYS A 58 -5.55 3.51 -8.12
C LYS A 58 -4.79 2.28 -7.61
N LEU A 59 -4.14 1.54 -8.53
CA LEU A 59 -3.31 0.39 -8.17
C LEU A 59 -2.12 0.79 -7.28
N ALA A 60 -1.38 1.83 -7.64
CA ALA A 60 -0.23 2.29 -6.85
C ALA A 60 -0.63 2.68 -5.41
N PHE A 61 -1.71 3.42 -5.23
CA PHE A 61 -2.20 3.78 -3.89
C PHE A 61 -2.72 2.58 -3.10
N HIS A 62 -3.32 1.60 -3.78
CA HIS A 62 -3.75 0.36 -3.14
C HIS A 62 -2.55 -0.45 -2.61
N MET A 63 -1.51 -0.62 -3.43
CA MET A 63 -0.27 -1.29 -3.01
C MET A 63 0.41 -0.55 -1.84
N LEU A 64 0.42 0.78 -1.87
CA LEU A 64 0.94 1.59 -0.76
C LEU A 64 0.12 1.37 0.53
N SER A 65 -1.21 1.27 0.41
CA SER A 65 -2.10 1.04 1.55
C SER A 65 -1.90 -0.36 2.15
N ILE A 66 -1.72 -1.38 1.32
CA ILE A 66 -1.41 -2.75 1.75
C ILE A 66 -0.07 -2.79 2.47
N THR A 67 0.99 -2.24 1.86
CA THR A 67 2.34 -2.25 2.44
C THR A 67 2.40 -1.52 3.79
N LEU A 68 1.70 -0.39 3.92
CA LEU A 68 1.60 0.34 5.18
C LEU A 68 0.91 -0.48 6.28
N LEU A 69 -0.18 -1.18 5.94
CA LEU A 69 -0.88 -2.06 6.87
C LEU A 69 -0.01 -3.24 7.31
N GLN A 70 0.70 -3.89 6.38
CA GLN A 70 1.61 -4.98 6.72
C GLN A 70 2.79 -4.51 7.60
N ALA A 71 3.35 -3.34 7.30
CA ALA A 71 4.40 -2.73 8.10
C ALA A 71 3.91 -2.40 9.53
N GLN A 72 2.68 -1.90 9.67
CA GLN A 72 2.07 -1.65 10.97
C GLN A 72 1.85 -2.94 11.78
N ILE A 73 1.40 -4.02 11.14
CA ILE A 73 1.26 -5.33 11.80
C ILE A 73 2.61 -5.81 12.31
N LEU A 74 3.66 -5.71 11.50
CA LEU A 74 5.01 -6.08 11.89
C LEU A 74 5.53 -5.23 13.05
N HIS A 75 5.37 -3.91 12.98
CA HIS A 75 5.75 -2.99 14.05
C HIS A 75 5.04 -3.32 15.36
N ASN A 76 3.72 -3.55 15.32
CA ASN A 76 2.94 -3.89 16.50
C ASN A 76 3.34 -5.24 17.12
N LYS A 77 3.83 -6.21 16.33
CA LYS A 77 4.40 -7.45 16.87
C LYS A 77 5.64 -7.17 17.73
N PHE A 78 6.56 -6.32 17.25
CA PHE A 78 7.75 -5.95 18.02
C PHE A 78 7.42 -5.09 19.24
N VAL A 79 6.52 -4.11 19.11
CA VAL A 79 6.07 -3.25 20.21
C VAL A 79 5.39 -4.06 21.30
N LYS A 80 4.57 -5.06 20.93
CA LYS A 80 3.94 -5.98 21.88
C LYS A 80 4.98 -6.84 22.60
N ALA A 81 6.00 -7.33 21.90
CA ALA A 81 7.10 -8.07 22.52
C ALA A 81 7.90 -7.20 23.51
N ALA A 82 8.02 -5.89 23.23
CA ALA A 82 8.65 -4.91 24.12
C ALA A 82 7.72 -4.40 25.25
N GLY A 83 6.50 -4.95 25.39
CA GLY A 83 5.55 -4.56 26.45
C GLY A 83 4.90 -3.18 26.28
N LYS A 84 5.00 -2.57 25.08
CA LYS A 84 4.47 -1.22 24.81
C LYS A 84 3.07 -1.27 24.18
N ARG A 85 2.37 -0.13 24.22
CA ARG A 85 1.05 0.03 23.57
C ARG A 85 1.19 0.02 22.04
N GLN A 86 0.42 -0.85 21.40
CA GLN A 86 0.32 -0.95 19.94
C GLN A 86 -0.25 0.33 19.33
N TRP A 87 0.20 0.66 18.12
CA TRP A 87 -0.26 1.84 17.39
C TRP A 87 -1.45 1.51 16.51
N GLN A 88 -2.36 2.48 16.37
CA GLN A 88 -3.40 2.41 15.35
C GLN A 88 -2.81 2.75 13.98
N LEU A 89 -3.44 2.24 12.92
CA LEU A 89 -2.97 2.44 11.54
C LEU A 89 -2.83 3.92 11.17
N CYS A 90 -3.77 4.77 11.61
CA CYS A 90 -3.74 6.21 11.35
C CYS A 90 -2.52 6.90 11.97
N ASP A 91 -2.16 6.52 13.20
CA ASP A 91 -1.03 7.14 13.90
C ASP A 91 0.30 6.67 13.32
N PHE A 92 0.39 5.37 13.00
CA PHE A 92 1.53 4.82 12.27
C PHE A 92 1.71 5.47 10.90
N ALA A 93 0.63 5.65 10.14
CA ALA A 93 0.65 6.33 8.85
C ALA A 93 1.15 7.77 8.96
N LYS A 94 0.68 8.53 9.96
CA LYS A 94 1.13 9.91 10.21
C LYS A 94 2.61 9.95 10.53
N ASP A 95 3.11 9.07 11.39
CA ASP A 95 4.51 9.03 11.78
C ASP A 95 5.42 8.68 10.59
N VAL A 96 5.02 7.70 9.78
CA VAL A 96 5.71 7.34 8.53
C VAL A 96 5.75 8.54 7.57
N CYS A 97 4.61 9.21 7.34
CA CYS A 97 4.55 10.40 6.50
C CYS A 97 5.44 11.53 7.03
N LEU A 98 5.43 11.79 8.34
CA LEU A 98 6.29 12.79 8.97
C LEU A 98 7.78 12.42 8.82
N GLY A 99 8.13 11.15 9.02
CA GLY A 99 9.48 10.64 8.81
C GLY A 99 9.96 10.83 7.36
N LEU A 100 9.10 10.53 6.39
CA LEU A 100 9.38 10.73 4.98
C LEU A 100 9.56 12.21 4.63
N VAL A 101 8.70 13.11 5.11
CA VAL A 101 8.83 14.56 4.86
C VAL A 101 10.11 15.11 5.49
N ARG A 102 10.43 14.70 6.73
CA ARG A 102 11.67 15.10 7.41
C ARG A 102 12.90 14.66 6.64
N ASN A 103 12.91 13.45 6.09
CA ASN A 103 14.04 12.92 5.32
C ASN A 103 14.10 13.51 3.89
N GLY A 104 12.95 13.72 3.24
CA GLY A 104 12.86 14.40 1.94
C GLY A 104 13.35 15.84 2.00
N GLY A 105 13.04 16.58 3.08
CA GLY A 105 13.55 17.93 3.30
C GLY A 105 15.08 17.98 3.50
N LYS A 106 15.66 16.96 4.14
CA LYS A 106 17.14 16.82 4.25
C LYS A 106 17.77 16.59 2.89
N LEU A 107 17.17 15.74 2.05
CA LEU A 107 17.65 15.49 0.69
C LEU A 107 17.54 16.75 -0.18
N ALA A 108 16.42 17.48 -0.10
CA ALA A 108 16.28 18.77 -0.79
C ALA A 108 17.34 19.79 -0.33
N LYS A 109 17.68 19.82 0.96
CA LYS A 109 18.76 20.68 1.51
C LYS A 109 20.16 20.23 1.07
N LEU A 110 20.37 18.94 0.83
CA LEU A 110 21.61 18.39 0.27
C LEU A 110 21.72 18.68 -1.24
N GLN A 111 20.60 18.64 -1.96
CA GLN A 111 20.52 18.97 -3.40
C GLN A 111 20.62 20.48 -3.67
N MET A 112 20.21 21.33 -2.73
CA MET A 112 20.34 22.79 -2.80
C MET A 112 21.73 23.31 -2.41
N ARG A 113 22.73 22.44 -2.18
CA ARG A 113 24.12 22.90 -2.22
C ARG A 113 24.45 23.28 -3.67
N PRO A 114 24.94 24.50 -3.96
CA PRO A 114 25.31 24.85 -5.32
C PRO A 114 26.40 23.88 -5.76
N VAL A 115 26.07 22.99 -6.70
CA VAL A 115 27.09 22.32 -7.48
C VAL A 115 27.77 23.42 -8.27
N SER A 116 29.01 23.75 -7.92
CA SER A 116 29.82 24.69 -8.68
C SER A 116 29.90 24.17 -10.12
N TRP A 117 29.28 24.90 -11.04
CA TRP A 117 29.23 24.59 -12.47
C TRP A 117 30.55 24.90 -13.17
N THR A 118 31.66 24.36 -12.68
CA THR A 118 32.94 24.39 -13.39
C THR A 118 33.28 22.96 -13.78
N GLY A 119 32.76 22.49 -14.92
CA GLY A 119 33.31 21.28 -15.55
C GLY A 119 32.40 20.32 -16.33
N LEU A 120 31.13 20.61 -16.62
CA LEU A 120 30.31 19.71 -17.46
C LEU A 120 29.25 20.45 -18.28
N SER A 121 29.69 21.25 -19.26
CA SER A 121 28.80 21.93 -20.21
C SER A 121 28.41 21.08 -21.43
N ALA A 122 28.67 19.76 -21.45
CA ALA A 122 28.62 19.02 -22.72
C ALA A 122 27.40 18.09 -22.95
N ASN A 123 26.57 17.74 -21.96
CA ASN A 123 25.59 16.64 -22.16
C ASN A 123 24.15 16.86 -21.66
N ILE A 124 23.72 18.11 -21.42
CA ILE A 124 22.33 18.39 -21.00
C ILE A 124 21.39 18.66 -22.20
N SER A 125 21.94 18.95 -23.38
CA SER A 125 21.15 19.21 -24.60
C SER A 125 20.45 17.96 -25.17
N LEU A 126 20.91 16.74 -24.85
CA LEU A 126 20.32 15.50 -25.40
C LEU A 126 19.11 14.99 -24.61
N PHE A 127 18.93 15.39 -23.35
CA PHE A 127 17.90 14.84 -22.46
C PHE A 127 16.62 15.70 -22.38
N GLN A 128 16.70 16.99 -22.75
CA GLN A 128 15.53 17.88 -22.76
C GLN A 128 14.68 17.80 -24.03
N SER A 129 15.19 17.19 -25.12
CA SER A 129 14.44 17.05 -26.38
C SER A 129 13.45 15.87 -26.37
N THR A 130 13.62 14.89 -25.49
CA THR A 130 12.82 13.65 -25.47
C THR A 130 11.54 13.74 -24.62
N TRP A 131 11.44 14.71 -23.71
CA TRP A 131 10.29 14.86 -22.80
C TRP A 131 9.25 15.92 -23.23
N LYS A 132 9.57 16.76 -24.21
CA LYS A 132 8.70 17.89 -24.62
C LYS A 132 7.71 17.55 -25.74
N THR A 133 7.72 16.32 -26.25
CA THR A 133 7.05 15.97 -27.52
C THR A 133 5.81 15.11 -27.40
N ASP A 134 5.40 14.66 -26.20
CA ASP A 134 4.36 13.63 -26.08
C ASP A 134 3.01 14.10 -25.48
N GLU A 135 2.95 15.22 -24.73
CA GLU A 135 1.68 15.67 -24.13
C GLU A 135 0.82 16.60 -25.01
N LYS A 136 1.36 17.15 -26.12
CA LYS A 136 0.65 18.16 -26.92
C LYS A 136 0.07 17.69 -28.26
N LYS A 137 0.36 16.46 -28.71
CA LYS A 137 -0.07 15.98 -30.04
C LYS A 137 -1.45 15.31 -30.08
N GLY A 138 -2.00 14.91 -28.93
CA GLY A 138 -3.32 14.26 -28.85
C GLY A 138 -4.51 15.19 -28.55
N PHE A 139 -4.27 16.42 -28.09
CA PHE A 139 -5.33 17.34 -27.66
C PHE A 139 -5.75 18.33 -28.76
N LEU A 140 -4.85 18.65 -29.69
CA LEU A 140 -5.13 19.59 -30.79
C LEU A 140 -5.73 18.92 -32.04
N SER A 141 -5.52 17.62 -32.22
CA SER A 141 -6.08 16.86 -33.36
C SER A 141 -7.58 16.59 -33.24
N ARG A 142 -8.19 16.78 -32.05
CA ARG A 142 -9.62 16.52 -31.80
C ARG A 142 -10.49 17.79 -31.76
N LEU A 143 -9.89 18.98 -31.86
CA LEU A 143 -10.59 20.26 -31.86
C LEU A 143 -10.80 20.86 -33.27
N LEU A 144 -10.29 20.19 -34.32
CA LEU A 144 -10.44 20.64 -35.72
C LEU A 144 -11.40 19.77 -36.56
N GLN A 145 -12.20 18.90 -35.93
CA GLN A 145 -13.21 18.05 -36.60
C GLN A 145 -14.66 18.34 -36.12
N ILE A 146 -14.89 19.42 -35.37
CA ILE A 146 -16.24 19.87 -34.96
C ILE A 146 -16.41 21.35 -35.32
N GLY A 147 -16.05 21.70 -36.55
CA GLY A 147 -16.31 22.99 -37.18
C GLY A 147 -16.76 22.74 -38.60
#